data_AF-A0A645ADX3-F1
#
_entry.id   AF-A0A645ADX3-F1
#
_cell.length_a   1.000
_cell.length_b   1.000
_cell.length_c   1.000
_cell.angle_alpha   90.00
_cell.angle_beta   90.00
_cell.angle_gamma   90.00
#
_symmetry.space_group_name_H-M   'P 1'
#
loop_
_entity.id
_entity.type
_entity.pdbx_description
1 polymer ?
#
loop_
_entity_poly.entity_id
_entity_poly.type
_entity_poly.pdbx_seq_one_letter_code
_entity_poly.pdbx_strand_id
1 'polypeptide(L)'
;MIKVLYYYYYLFYKNIWKDKDPHLTTILSLSFIISLIINGIIDIILASIFSIYLNKYVRLGILIVIIFLMYYFFRKEKRKDILKNKPMIYSKKISKIISIVFLFIGLFFLFFNADIVRSILYLN
;
A
#
# COMPACT_ATOMS: atom_id res chain seq x y z
N MET A 1 -6.16 9.08 7.29
CA MET A 1 -6.39 8.06 6.25
C MET A 1 -5.67 6.74 6.53
N ILE A 2 -4.34 6.71 6.70
CA ILE A 2 -3.59 5.44 6.88
C ILE A 2 -4.02 4.61 8.10
N LYS A 3 -4.39 5.26 9.22
CA LYS A 3 -4.93 4.59 10.42
C LYS A 3 -6.23 3.83 10.15
N VAL A 4 -7.04 4.33 9.21
CA VAL A 4 -8.32 3.73 8.81
C VAL A 4 -8.03 2.50 7.97
N LEU A 5 -7.18 2.63 6.94
CA LEU A 5 -6.72 1.49 6.13
C LEU A 5 -6.14 0.38 7.02
N TYR A 6 -5.21 0.73 7.89
CA TYR A 6 -4.63 -0.21 8.87
C TYR A 6 -5.71 -0.88 9.73
N TYR A 7 -6.68 -0.13 10.27
CA TYR A 7 -7.74 -0.70 11.11
C TYR A 7 -8.61 -1.71 10.35
N TYR A 8 -9.03 -1.39 9.13
CA TYR A 8 -9.88 -2.27 8.34
C TYR A 8 -9.15 -3.51 7.81
N TYR A 9 -7.89 -3.37 7.38
CA TYR A 9 -7.05 -4.51 7.02
C TYR A 9 -6.77 -5.41 8.23
N TYR A 10 -6.46 -4.80 9.38
CA TYR A 10 -6.29 -5.55 10.62
C TYR A 10 -7.54 -6.34 11.02
N LEU A 11 -8.72 -5.74 10.91
CA LEU A 11 -9.98 -6.45 11.16
C LEU A 11 -10.21 -7.58 10.16
N PHE A 12 -9.85 -7.40 8.90
CA PHE A 12 -9.93 -8.44 7.88
C PHE A 12 -9.03 -9.62 8.26
N TYR A 13 -7.74 -9.37 8.53
CA TYR A 13 -6.80 -10.43 8.89
C TYR A 13 -7.14 -11.10 10.23
N LYS A 14 -7.64 -10.33 11.20
CA LYS A 14 -8.01 -10.88 12.51
C LYS A 14 -9.31 -11.71 12.47
N ASN A 15 -10.36 -11.20 11.83
CA ASN A 15 -11.70 -11.77 11.99
C ASN A 15 -12.10 -12.70 10.83
N ILE A 16 -11.68 -12.37 9.61
CA ILE A 16 -12.04 -13.13 8.41
C ILE A 16 -10.97 -14.17 8.13
N TRP A 17 -9.70 -13.76 8.03
CA TRP A 17 -8.59 -14.67 7.76
C TRP A 17 -8.13 -15.47 9.00
N LYS A 18 -8.35 -14.93 10.21
CA LYS A 18 -7.91 -15.51 11.49
C LYS A 18 -6.39 -15.76 11.54
N ASP A 19 -5.62 -14.78 11.07
CA ASP A 19 -4.15 -14.83 11.10
C ASP A 19 -3.62 -14.91 12.55
N LYS A 20 -2.48 -15.58 12.74
CA LYS A 20 -1.77 -15.71 14.02
C LYS A 20 -1.16 -14.37 14.46
N ASP A 21 -0.64 -13.59 13.51
CA ASP A 21 -0.17 -12.21 13.77
C ASP A 21 -0.80 -11.22 12.79
N PRO A 22 -2.07 -10.81 13.02
CA PRO A 22 -2.76 -9.90 12.12
C PRO A 22 -2.11 -8.52 12.07
N HIS A 23 -1.27 -8.16 13.04
CA HIS A 23 -0.58 -6.87 13.03
C HIS A 23 0.56 -6.84 12.03
N LEU A 24 1.45 -7.83 12.10
CA LEU A 24 2.56 -7.94 11.17
C LEU A 24 2.06 -8.09 9.74
N THR A 25 1.08 -8.98 9.51
CA THR A 25 0.49 -9.18 8.18
C THR A 25 -0.11 -7.90 7.63
N THR A 26 -0.82 -7.12 8.46
CA THR A 26 -1.37 -5.82 8.04
C THR A 26 -0.29 -4.83 7.64
N ILE A 27 0.79 -4.73 8.43
CA ILE A 27 1.92 -3.83 8.12
C ILE A 27 2.54 -4.23 6.79
N LEU A 28 2.83 -5.51 6.60
CA LEU A 28 3.45 -6.01 5.37
C LEU A 28 2.55 -5.81 4.16
N SER A 29 1.26 -6.17 4.26
CA SER A 29 0.31 -6.01 3.16
C SER A 29 0.15 -4.55 2.76
N LEU A 30 0.03 -3.65 3.75
CA LEU A 30 -0.19 -2.23 3.49
C LEU A 30 1.08 -1.59 2.91
N SER A 31 2.25 -1.97 3.43
CA SER A 31 3.54 -1.54 2.90
C SER A 31 3.74 -2.00 1.47
N PHE A 32 3.38 -3.25 1.16
CA PHE A 32 3.45 -3.80 -0.19
C PHE A 32 2.58 -3.03 -1.17
N ILE A 33 1.29 -2.82 -0.84
CA ILE A 33 0.36 -2.05 -1.70
C ILE A 33 0.87 -0.64 -1.95
N ILE A 34 1.35 0.05 -0.90
CA ILE A 34 1.90 1.41 -1.04
C ILE A 34 3.15 1.41 -1.92
N SER A 35 4.02 0.41 -1.76
CA SER A 35 5.22 0.29 -2.58
C SER A 35 4.88 0.10 -4.06
N LEU A 36 3.82 -0.64 -4.40
CA LEU A 36 3.38 -0.82 -5.79
C LEU A 36 2.95 0.50 -6.40
N ILE A 37 2.15 1.27 -5.67
CA ILE A 37 1.66 2.57 -6.12
C ILE A 37 2.84 3.55 -6.30
N ILE A 38 3.73 3.63 -5.30
CA ILE A 38 4.88 4.54 -5.36
C ILE A 38 5.83 4.16 -6.50
N ASN A 39 6.20 2.89 -6.60
CA ASN A 39 7.09 2.41 -7.67
C ASN A 39 6.46 2.65 -9.04
N GLY A 40 5.15 2.40 -9.20
CA GLY A 40 4.46 2.64 -10.47
C GLY A 40 4.40 4.11 -10.86
N ILE A 41 4.10 5.01 -9.92
CA ILE A 41 4.13 6.46 -10.19
C ILE A 41 5.55 6.91 -10.59
N ILE A 42 6.58 6.45 -9.87
CA ILE A 42 7.96 6.82 -10.20
C ILE A 42 8.35 6.29 -11.58
N ASP A 43 8.03 5.04 -11.90
CA ASP A 43 8.31 4.44 -13.20
C ASP A 43 7.63 5.23 -14.34
N ILE A 44 6.36 5.63 -14.18
CA ILE A 44 5.62 6.43 -15.17
C ILE A 44 6.27 7.80 -15.39
N ILE A 45 6.68 8.48 -14.31
CA ILE A 45 7.33 9.80 -14.38
C ILE A 45 8.68 9.68 -15.08
N LEU A 46 9.50 8.70 -14.70
CA LEU A 46 10.82 8.47 -15.28
C LEU A 46 10.72 8.10 -16.76
N ALA A 47 9.77 7.25 -17.14
CA ALA A 47 9.56 6.88 -18.54
C ALA A 47 9.12 8.09 -19.37
N SER A 48 8.20 8.90 -18.84
CA SER A 48 7.66 10.06 -19.56
C SER A 48 8.70 11.16 -19.81
N ILE A 49 9.57 11.45 -18.83
CA ILE A 49 10.48 12.60 -18.89
C ILE A 49 11.87 12.20 -19.41
N PHE A 50 12.35 11.01 -19.05
CA PHE A 50 13.74 10.61 -19.24
C PHE A 50 13.89 9.33 -20.07
N SER A 51 12.80 8.72 -20.53
CA SER A 51 12.79 7.45 -21.28
C SER A 51 13.56 6.31 -20.57
N ILE A 52 13.51 6.29 -19.24
CA ILE A 52 14.12 5.26 -18.39
C ILE A 52 13.11 4.71 -17.37
N TYR A 53 13.42 3.59 -16.75
CA TYR A 53 12.61 2.97 -15.70
C TYR A 53 13.47 2.50 -14.53
N LEU A 54 12.87 2.28 -13.35
CA LEU A 54 13.64 1.91 -12.16
C LEU A 54 14.24 0.51 -12.27
N ASN A 55 15.48 0.37 -11.82
CA ASN A 55 16.08 -0.94 -11.58
C ASN A 55 15.29 -1.72 -10.51
N LYS A 56 15.11 -3.02 -10.71
CA LYS A 56 14.44 -3.95 -9.78
C LYS A 56 14.98 -3.86 -8.35
N TYR A 57 16.29 -3.71 -8.18
CA TYR A 57 16.90 -3.60 -6.84
C TYR A 57 16.50 -2.30 -6.12
N VAL A 58 16.36 -1.20 -6.86
CA VAL A 58 15.90 0.08 -6.29
C VAL A 58 14.44 -0.02 -5.85
N ARG A 59 13.59 -0.68 -6.65
CA ARG A 59 12.18 -0.93 -6.30
C ARG A 59 12.05 -1.76 -5.02
N LEU A 60 12.92 -2.77 -4.84
CA LEU A 60 13.00 -3.54 -3.60
C LEU A 60 13.48 -2.68 -2.42
N GLY A 61 14.46 -1.80 -2.63
CA GLY A 61 14.91 -0.84 -1.63
C GLY A 61 13.76 0.07 -1.14
N ILE A 62 12.96 0.59 -2.07
CA ILE A 62 11.77 1.41 -1.75
C ILE A 62 10.77 0.62 -0.88
N LEU A 63 10.49 -0.64 -1.23
CA LEU A 63 9.63 -1.50 -0.42
C LEU A 63 10.16 -1.67 1.01
N ILE A 64 11.45 -1.96 1.17
CA ILE A 64 12.08 -2.14 2.48
C ILE A 64 11.95 -0.87 3.33
N VAL A 65 12.24 0.30 2.75
CA VAL A 65 12.09 1.59 3.44
C VAL A 65 10.65 1.83 3.88
N ILE A 66 9.67 1.52 3.04
CA ILE A 66 8.24 1.66 3.38
C ILE A 66 7.86 0.71 4.53
N ILE A 67 8.34 -0.53 4.52
CA ILE A 67 8.10 -1.48 5.62
C ILE A 67 8.65 -0.92 6.93
N PHE A 68 9.89 -0.40 6.94
CA PHE A 68 10.47 0.21 8.13
C PHE A 68 9.67 1.42 8.63
N LEU A 69 9.25 2.30 7.72
CA LEU A 69 8.42 3.46 8.03
C LEU A 69 7.08 3.03 8.65
N MET A 70 6.41 2.03 8.07
CA MET A 70 5.15 1.52 8.58
C MET A 70 5.29 0.85 9.94
N TYR A 71 6.34 0.04 10.11
CA TYR A 71 6.64 -0.60 11.38
C TYR A 71 6.88 0.45 12.49
N TYR A 72 7.64 1.49 12.19
CA TYR A 72 7.88 2.60 13.11
C TYR A 72 6.58 3.37 13.42
N PHE A 73 5.77 3.64 12.41
CA PHE A 73 4.53 4.41 12.57
C PHE A 73 3.47 3.70 13.41
N PHE A 74 3.34 2.37 13.27
CA PHE A 74 2.33 1.55 13.96
C PHE A 74 2.84 0.84 15.22
N ARG A 75 3.82 1.43 15.91
CA ARG A 75 4.35 0.92 17.18
C ARG A 75 3.23 0.68 18.23
N LYS A 76 3.46 -0.27 19.14
CA LYS A 76 2.47 -0.85 20.09
C LYS A 76 1.51 0.16 20.73
N GLU A 77 1.98 1.32 21.18
CA GLU A 77 1.16 2.34 21.84
C GLU A 77 0.12 2.94 20.90
N LYS A 78 0.56 3.43 19.73
CA LYS A 78 -0.32 3.98 18.68
C LYS A 78 -1.31 2.94 18.16
N ARG A 79 -0.93 1.65 18.11
CA ARG A 79 -1.83 0.55 17.73
C ARG A 79 -2.99 0.41 18.72
N LYS A 80 -2.72 0.44 20.02
CA LYS A 80 -3.76 0.31 21.06
C LYS A 80 -4.79 1.44 20.92
N ASP A 81 -4.33 2.66 20.67
CA ASP A 81 -5.20 3.81 20.47
C ASP A 81 -6.05 3.67 19.20
N ILE A 82 -5.47 3.19 18.09
CA ILE A 82 -6.21 2.98 16.84
C ILE A 82 -7.31 1.93 17.03
N LEU A 83 -7.03 0.83 17.73
CA LEU A 83 -8.01 -0.22 17.99
C LEU A 83 -9.13 0.25 18.93
N LYS A 84 -8.80 1.10 19.90
CA LYS A 84 -9.77 1.69 20.82
C LYS A 84 -10.66 2.74 20.11
N ASN A 85 -10.05 3.61 19.32
CA ASN A 85 -10.72 4.73 18.67
C ASN A 85 -11.54 4.33 17.44
N LYS A 86 -11.28 3.14 16.86
CA LYS A 86 -12.01 2.59 15.70
C LYS A 86 -12.18 3.64 14.59
N PRO A 87 -11.06 4.13 14.01
CA PRO A 87 -11.08 5.28 13.12
C PRO A 87 -11.96 5.02 11.89
N MET A 88 -12.74 6.02 11.51
CA MET A 88 -13.63 5.99 10.35
C MET A 88 -13.56 7.33 9.60
N ILE A 89 -13.74 7.26 8.29
CA ILE A 89 -13.89 8.40 7.37
C ILE A 89 -15.36 8.45 6.98
N TYR A 90 -16.07 9.49 7.43
CA TYR A 90 -17.51 9.75 7.27
C TYR A 90 -18.44 8.65 7.83
N SER A 91 -18.32 7.41 7.38
CA SER A 91 -19.06 6.27 7.88
C SER A 91 -18.25 4.97 7.82
N LYS A 92 -18.69 3.96 8.57
CA LYS A 92 -18.08 2.63 8.54
C LYS A 92 -18.17 1.98 7.15
N LYS A 93 -19.25 2.23 6.40
CA LYS A 93 -19.45 1.71 5.03
C LYS A 93 -18.46 2.37 4.07
N ILE A 94 -18.36 3.70 4.10
CA ILE A 94 -17.43 4.47 3.26
C ILE A 94 -15.99 4.05 3.53
N SER A 95 -15.61 3.89 4.80
CA SER A 95 -14.24 3.48 5.16
C SER A 95 -13.87 2.07 4.65
N LYS A 96 -14.83 1.13 4.62
CA LYS A 96 -14.63 -0.18 4.00
C LYS A 96 -14.44 -0.06 2.49
N ILE A 97 -15.31 0.72 1.83
CA ILE A 97 -15.22 0.96 0.38
C ILE A 97 -13.86 1.58 0.03
N ILE A 98 -13.41 2.60 0.77
CA ILE A 98 -12.09 3.21 0.58
C ILE A 98 -10.97 2.17 0.71
N SER A 99 -11.06 1.28 1.70
CA SER A 99 -10.04 0.23 1.89
C SER A 99 -10.01 -0.77 0.73
N ILE A 100 -11.17 -1.11 0.18
CA ILE A 100 -11.30 -2.01 -0.98
C ILE A 100 -10.78 -1.31 -2.25
N VAL A 101 -11.16 -0.06 -2.49
CA VAL A 101 -10.68 0.74 -3.62
C VAL A 101 -9.16 0.89 -3.55
N PHE A 102 -8.61 1.11 -2.35
CA PHE A 102 -7.16 1.19 -2.15
C PHE A 102 -6.44 -0.11 -2.55
N LEU A 103 -7.01 -1.27 -2.22
CA LEU A 103 -6.49 -2.56 -2.67
C LEU A 103 -6.51 -2.67 -4.21
N PHE A 104 -7.63 -2.29 -4.83
CA PHE A 104 -7.76 -2.34 -6.30
C PHE A 104 -6.78 -1.40 -7.01
N ILE A 105 -6.51 -0.22 -6.45
CA ILE A 105 -5.46 0.68 -6.98
C ILE A 105 -4.10 -0.01 -6.91
N GLY A 106 -3.77 -0.66 -5.79
CA GLY A 106 -2.54 -1.46 -5.67
C GLY A 106 -2.44 -2.57 -6.71
N LEU A 107 -3.52 -3.33 -6.90
CA LEU A 107 -3.59 -4.40 -7.89
C LEU A 107 -3.47 -3.86 -9.33
N PHE A 108 -4.07 -2.70 -9.60
CA PHE A 108 -3.93 -2.04 -10.89
C PHE A 108 -2.45 -1.77 -11.22
N PHE A 109 -1.70 -1.18 -10.28
CA PHE A 109 -0.26 -0.98 -10.46
C PHE A 109 0.54 -2.29 -10.50
N LEU A 110 0.10 -3.34 -9.81
CA LEU A 110 0.77 -4.64 -9.89
C LEU A 110 0.74 -5.23 -11.30
N PHE A 111 -0.43 -5.17 -11.97
CA PHE A 111 -0.63 -5.84 -13.26
C PHE A 111 -0.34 -4.93 -14.46
N PHE A 112 -0.77 -3.67 -14.42
CA PHE A 112 -0.74 -2.80 -15.59
C PHE A 112 0.46 -1.87 -15.66
N ASN A 113 1.25 -1.70 -14.58
CA ASN A 113 2.36 -0.76 -14.57
C ASN A 113 3.40 -1.05 -15.67
N ALA A 114 3.75 -2.33 -15.87
CA ALA A 114 4.72 -2.71 -16.90
C ALA A 114 4.24 -2.35 -18.32
N ASP A 115 2.96 -2.59 -18.62
CA ASP A 115 2.38 -2.26 -19.92
C ASP A 115 2.28 -0.75 -20.15
N ILE A 116 1.88 0.01 -19.13
CA ILE A 116 1.82 1.47 -19.18
C ILE A 116 3.21 2.05 -19.47
N VAL A 117 4.21 1.66 -18.67
CA VAL A 117 5.60 2.13 -18.81
C VAL A 117 6.16 1.76 -20.18
N ARG A 118 5.92 0.53 -20.65
CA ARG A 118 6.33 0.09 -21.98
C ARG A 118 5.70 0.95 -23.08
N SER A 119 4.40 1.21 -23.00
CA SER A 119 3.69 2.07 -23.97
C SER A 119 4.29 3.47 -24.04
N ILE A 120 4.57 4.08 -22.89
CA ILE A 120 5.21 5.41 -22.81
C ILE A 120 6.58 5.39 -23.48
N LEU A 121 7.41 4.38 -23.20
CA LEU A 121 8.75 4.27 -23.77
C LEU A 121 8.77 4.04 -25.29
N TYR A 122 7.71 3.46 -25.86
CA TYR A 122 7.58 3.30 -27.32
C TYR A 122 7.08 4.56 -28.03
N LEU A 123 6.40 5.45 -27.31
CA LEU A 123 5.85 6.70 -27.86
C LEU A 123 6.85 7.86 -27.83
N ASN A 124 7.85 7.81 -26.95
CA ASN A 124 8.98 8.74 -26.86
C ASN A 124 10.12 8.36 -27.79
#